data_AF-A5B125-F1
#
_entry.id   AF-A5B125-F1
#
_cell.length_a   1.000
_cell.length_b   1.000
_cell.length_c   1.000
_cell.angle_alpha   90.00
_cell.angle_beta   90.00
_cell.angle_gamma   90.00
#
_symmetry.space_group_name_H-M   'P 1'
#
loop_
_entity.id
_entity.type
_entity.pdbx_description
1 polymer ?
#
loop_
_entity_poly.entity_id
_entity_poly.type
_entity_poly.pdbx_seq_one_letter_code
_entity_poly.pdbx_strand_id
1 'polypeptide(L)' 'MRVLVDHSIVEGFSQGGRSCITTRVYPTEAIYGAARLFLFNNATGVNVTASIKIWEMASADIHPYPLDQP' A
#
# COMPACT_ATOMS: atom_id res chain seq x y z
N MET A 1 -3.64 -9.60 -5.89
CA MET A 1 -2.62 -8.75 -5.25
C MET A 1 -3.32 -7.91 -4.20
N ARG A 2 -2.71 -7.70 -3.03
CA ARG A 2 -3.14 -6.72 -2.03
C ARG A 2 -2.00 -5.74 -1.79
N VAL A 3 -2.30 -4.45 -1.68
CA VAL A 3 -1.33 -3.41 -1.38
C VAL A 3 -1.85 -2.57 -0.21
N LEU A 4 -1.01 -2.37 0.80
CA LEU A 4 -1.23 -1.38 1.86
C LEU A 4 -0.32 -0.18 1.58
N VAL A 5 -0.89 1.02 1.60
CA VAL A 5 -0.16 2.27 1.43
C VAL A 5 -0.42 3.11 2.66
N ASP A 6 0.64 3.48 3.36
CA ASP A 6 0.58 4.38 4.51
C ASP A 6 1.71 5.40 4.40
N HIS A 7 1.41 6.57 3.82
CA HIS A 7 2.33 7.67 3.61
C HIS A 7 3.69 7.24 3.02
N SER A 8 4.66 6.97 3.89
CA SER A 8 6.05 6.63 3.53
C SER A 8 6.35 5.12 3.42
N ILE A 9 5.36 4.25 3.66
CA ILE A 9 5.52 2.79 3.55
C ILE A 9 4.47 2.20 2.59
N VAL A 10 4.91 1.23 1.79
CA VAL A 10 4.06 0.44 0.90
C VAL A 10 4.37 -1.04 1.07
N GLU A 11 3.33 -1.84 1.32
CA GLU A 11 3.44 -3.28 1.53
C GLU A 11 2.58 -4.04 0.51
N GLY A 12 3.24 -4.84 -0.33
CA GLY A 12 2.60 -5.66 -1.35
C GLY A 12 2.55 -7.13 -0.97
N PHE A 13 1.38 -7.75 -1.12
CA PHE A 13 1.12 -9.17 -0.88
C PHE A 13 0.61 -9.84 -2.16
N SER A 14 1.35 -10.81 -2.68
CA SER A 14 1.00 -11.57 -3.88
C SER A 14 0.51 -12.97 -3.53
N GLN A 15 -0.38 -13.53 -4.37
CA GLN A 15 -0.92 -14.89 -4.21
C GLN A 15 -1.43 -15.23 -2.79
N GLY A 16 -2.12 -14.29 -2.14
CA GLY A 16 -2.61 -14.47 -0.78
C GLY A 16 -1.54 -14.40 0.32
N GLY A 17 -0.37 -13.80 0.03
CA GLY A 17 0.73 -13.64 1.00
C GLY A 17 1.89 -14.62 0.84
N ARG A 18 1.94 -15.41 -0.23
CA ARG A 18 3.09 -16.30 -0.52
C ARG A 18 4.36 -15.53 -0.87
N SER A 19 4.22 -14.29 -1.35
CA SER A 19 5.34 -13.38 -1.48
C SER A 19 4.92 -12.00 -0.99
N CYS A 20 5.77 -11.41 -0.17
CA CYS A 20 5.56 -10.13 0.46
C CYS A 20 6.75 -9.22 0.14
N ILE A 21 6.48 -7.97 -0.17
CA ILE A 21 7.51 -6.95 -0.41
C ILE A 21 7.10 -5.69 0.34
N THR A 22 7.99 -5.20 1.19
CA THR A 22 7.84 -3.94 1.92
C THR A 22 8.83 -2.93 1.39
N THR A 23 8.37 -1.71 1.15
CA THR A 23 9.18 -0.62 0.62
C THR A 23 8.93 0.66 1.38
N ARG A 24 9.97 1.51 1.45
CA ARG A 24 9.91 2.84 2.06
C ARG A 24 10.20 3.88 0.99
N VAL A 25 9.37 4.92 0.90
CA VAL A 25 9.46 5.97 -0.12
C VAL A 25 9.17 7.33 0.52
N TYR A 26 9.84 8.37 0.05
CA TYR A 26 9.71 9.74 0.57
C TYR A 26 9.45 10.71 -0.60
N PRO A 27 8.22 10.75 -1.14
CA PRO A 27 7.88 11.61 -2.27
C PRO A 27 7.82 13.08 -1.86
N THR A 28 8.15 14.00 -2.78
CA THR A 28 8.04 15.45 -2.55
C THR A 28 6.70 16.02 -3.00
N GLU A 29 6.06 15.42 -4.01
CA GLU A 29 4.81 15.91 -4.60
C GLU A 29 3.57 15.12 -4.15
N ALA A 30 3.69 13.79 -4.07
CA ALA A 30 2.57 12.89 -3.77
C ALA A 30 2.37 12.74 -2.25
N ILE A 31 2.10 13.85 -1.57
CA ILE A 31 1.93 13.91 -0.10
C ILE A 31 0.47 14.27 0.22
N TYR A 32 -0.12 13.62 1.22
CA TYR A 32 -1.49 13.85 1.69
C TYR A 32 -2.51 13.78 0.54
N GLY A 33 -3.34 14.82 0.36
CA GLY A 33 -4.38 14.88 -0.67
C GLY A 33 -3.86 14.92 -2.11
N ALA A 34 -2.56 15.10 -2.33
CA ALA A 34 -1.96 15.04 -3.66
C ALA A 34 -1.66 13.59 -4.12
N ALA A 35 -1.70 12.61 -3.21
CA ALA A 35 -1.46 11.21 -3.55
C ALA A 35 -2.58 10.66 -4.47
N ARG A 36 -2.17 9.86 -5.47
CA ARG A 36 -3.07 9.25 -6.46
C ARG A 36 -2.75 7.76 -6.61
N LEU A 37 -3.77 6.95 -6.88
CA LEU A 37 -3.64 5.51 -7.14
C LEU A 37 -4.00 5.22 -8.60
N PHE A 38 -3.19 4.39 -9.26
CA PHE A 38 -3.38 4.01 -10.66
C PHE A 38 -3.34 2.49 -10.82
N LEU A 39 -4.19 1.97 -11.71
CA LEU A 39 -4.02 0.66 -12.33
C LEU A 39 -3.53 0.89 -13.75
N PHE A 40 -2.43 0.24 -14.13
CA PHE A 40 -1.90 0.35 -15.48
C PHE A 40 -1.45 -1.02 -16.01
N ASN A 41 -1.48 -1.15 -17.34
CA ASN A 41 -0.91 -2.27 -18.08
C ASN A 41 -0.13 -1.66 -19.25
N ASN A 42 1.19 -1.85 -19.28
CA ASN A 42 2.07 -1.32 -20.32
C ASN A 42 2.44 -2.38 -21.38
N ALA A 43 1.66 -3.46 -21.51
CA ALA A 43 1.87 -4.48 -22.54
C ALA A 43 1.32 -4.04 -23.90
N THR A 44 2.03 -4.37 -25.00
CA THR A 44 1.66 -3.94 -26.36
C THR A 44 0.69 -4.86 -27.09
N GLY A 45 0.50 -6.10 -26.60
CA GLY A 45 -0.30 -7.12 -27.29
C GLY A 45 -1.20 -7.95 -26.39
N VAL A 46 -1.41 -7.52 -25.14
CA VAL A 46 -2.20 -8.26 -24.15
C VAL A 46 -3.19 -7.34 -23.47
N ASN A 47 -4.47 -7.69 -23.57
CA ASN A 47 -5.52 -7.08 -22.77
C ASN A 47 -5.69 -7.86 -21.46
N VAL A 48 -5.78 -7.13 -20.35
CA VAL A 48 -5.93 -7.70 -19.03
C VAL A 48 -7.21 -7.16 -18.41
N THR A 49 -8.09 -8.05 -17.97
CA THR A 49 -9.24 -7.69 -17.15
C THR A 49 -8.84 -7.83 -15.68
N ALA A 50 -9.06 -6.78 -14.90
CA ALA A 50 -8.78 -6.76 -13.47
C ALA A 50 -10.00 -6.29 -12.68
N SER A 51 -10.22 -6.87 -11.51
CA SER A 51 -11.15 -6.38 -10.51
C SER A 51 -10.36 -5.77 -9.36
N ILE A 52 -10.80 -4.58 -8.90
CA ILE A 52 -10.12 -3.84 -7.84
C ILE A 52 -11.15 -3.45 -6.79
N LYS A 53 -10.74 -3.56 -5.53
CA LYS A 53 -11.46 -3.02 -4.38
C LYS A 53 -10.53 -2.08 -3.63
N ILE A 54 -10.96 -0.83 -3.46
CA ILE A 54 -10.19 0.24 -2.80
C ILE A 54 -10.91 0.60 -1.50
N TRP A 55 -10.13 0.77 -0.44
CA TRP A 55 -10.61 1.24 0.86
C TRP A 55 -9.73 2.39 1.32
N GLU A 56 -10.35 3.47 1.76
CA GLU A 56 -9.68 4.50 2.54
C GLU A 56 -9.54 3.99 3.98
N MET A 57 -8.33 4.07 4.54
CA MET A 57 -8.05 3.58 5.89
C MET A 57 -7.96 4.76 6.85
N ALA A 58 -8.76 4.71 7.92
CA ALA A 58 -8.62 5.65 9.02
C ALA A 58 -7.32 5.38 9.79
N SER A 59 -6.77 6.43 10.41
CA SER A 59 -5.63 6.30 11.31
C SER A 59 -5.97 5.38 12.48
N ALA A 60 -5.04 4.49 12.83
CA ALA A 60 -5.14 3.69 14.03
C ALA A 60 -4.70 4.50 15.26
N ASP A 61 -5.33 4.25 16.41
CA ASP A 61 -4.83 4.72 17.70
C ASP A 61 -3.69 3.81 18.15
N ILE A 62 -2.45 4.27 17.95
CA ILE A 62 -1.24 3.50 18.26
C ILE A 62 -0.66 4.02 19.57
N HIS A 63 -0.82 3.24 20.63
CA HIS A 63 -0.17 3.53 21.91
C HIS A 63 1.29 3.03 21.92
N PRO A 64 2.18 3.69 22.66
CA PRO A 64 3.53 3.18 22.90
C PRO A 64 3.46 1.78 23.52
N TYR A 65 4.36 0.91 23.09
CA TYR A 65 4.54 -0.38 23.75
C TYR A 65 5.00 -0.14 25.20
N PRO A 66 4.34 -0.73 26.22
CA PRO A 66 4.72 -0.54 27.60
C PRO A 66 6.04 -1.27 27.86
N LEU A 67 7.14 -0.52 27.91
CA LEU A 67 8.47 -1.06 28.23
C LEU A 67 8.62 -1.38 29.74
N ASP A 68 7.72 -0.85 30.56
CA ASP A 68 7.81 -0.88 32.04
C ASP A 68 6.78 -1.81 32.71
N GLN A 69 6.10 -2.68 31.96
CA GLN A 69 5.26 -3.73 32.55
C GLN A 69 6.09 -5.00 32.81
N PRO A 70 6.14 -5.49 34.06
CA PRO A 70 6.90 -6.70 34.42
C PRO A 70 6.32 -7.99 33.82
#